data_AF-A0A1T4X508-F1
#
_entry.id   AF-A0A1T4X508-F1
#
_cell.length_a   1.000
_cell.length_b   1.000
_cell.length_c   1.000
_cell.angle_alpha   90.00
_cell.angle_beta   90.00
_cell.angle_gamma   90.00
#
_symmetry.space_group_name_H-M   'P 1'
#
loop_
_entity.id
_entity.type
_entity.pdbx_description
1 polymer ?
#
loop_
_entity_poly.entity_id
_entity_poly.type
_entity_poly.pdbx_seq_one_letter_code
_entity_poly.pdbx_strand_id
1 'polypeptide(L)'
;MTHTKGDTVFSLQGEAATYIMGLNGGHLVAPLYEDAASGDSFEDDPQTWKQVFTKPPTAVFDSEIQQLLESKAQLERDLSDIRKQVKQAHKEANETLAELSKYEPLRFVKDYLDGKITHLVVVEGYSQDEVSIRPISSYEDNDAERECQEGKWMNPIRLLSLYGSKKLEWRMHRYARGYSESSCLAFPCTSEEQAIEKAHSLMAEIIAKPIHDQHLEGRIRNASLINFPVPEEFITRLKAYKLKSLEDQVSRCEQSLAEARAKMAAVVAEAKNVGLNAGGAQ
;
A
#
# COMPACT_ATOMS: atom_id res chain seq x y z
N MET A 1 -42.66 -66.18 1.98
CA MET A 1 -44.00 -65.71 1.59
C MET A 1 -44.17 -66.06 0.13
N THR A 2 -45.33 -66.58 -0.27
CA THR A 2 -45.60 -66.98 -1.66
C THR A 2 -46.37 -65.85 -2.33
N HIS A 3 -45.77 -65.19 -3.32
CA HIS A 3 -46.43 -64.14 -4.10
C HIS A 3 -47.27 -64.77 -5.21
N THR A 4 -48.48 -64.26 -5.42
CA THR A 4 -49.38 -64.65 -6.50
C THR A 4 -49.26 -63.69 -7.68
N LYS A 5 -49.50 -64.20 -8.89
CA LYS A 5 -49.52 -63.37 -10.10
C LYS A 5 -50.58 -62.28 -9.95
N GLY A 6 -50.19 -61.02 -10.17
CA GLY A 6 -51.04 -59.85 -9.98
C GLY A 6 -50.85 -59.14 -8.64
N ASP A 7 -50.07 -59.69 -7.71
CA ASP A 7 -49.76 -59.01 -6.45
C ASP A 7 -48.88 -57.78 -6.71
N THR A 8 -49.15 -56.67 -6.02
CA THR A 8 -48.22 -55.54 -5.97
C THR A 8 -47.03 -55.92 -5.07
N VAL A 9 -45.83 -55.85 -5.64
CA VAL A 9 -44.57 -56.08 -4.94
C VAL A 9 -43.66 -54.88 -5.11
N PHE A 10 -42.68 -54.76 -4.21
CA PHE A 10 -41.77 -53.63 -4.17
C PHE A 10 -40.32 -54.08 -4.36
N SER A 11 -39.54 -53.30 -5.09
CA SER A 11 -38.10 -53.51 -5.19
C SER A 11 -37.42 -53.14 -3.87
N LEU A 12 -36.12 -53.43 -3.76
CA LEU A 12 -35.31 -52.92 -2.65
C LEU A 12 -35.32 -51.38 -2.63
N GLN A 13 -35.52 -50.76 -3.79
CA GLN A 13 -35.57 -49.31 -3.98
C GLN A 13 -36.99 -48.73 -3.77
N GLY A 14 -37.97 -49.54 -3.37
CA GLY A 14 -39.33 -49.08 -3.12
C GLY A 14 -40.17 -48.84 -4.38
N GLU A 15 -39.66 -49.20 -5.57
CA GLU A 15 -40.41 -49.15 -6.82
C GLU A 15 -41.52 -50.20 -6.77
N ALA A 16 -42.74 -49.82 -7.11
CA ALA A 16 -43.86 -50.75 -7.18
C ALA A 16 -43.84 -51.52 -8.50
N ALA A 17 -44.24 -52.77 -8.48
CA ALA A 17 -44.41 -53.59 -9.68
C ALA A 17 -45.52 -54.63 -9.50
N THR A 18 -46.14 -55.02 -10.60
CA THR A 18 -47.06 -56.16 -10.65
C THR A 18 -46.25 -57.45 -10.73
N TYR A 19 -46.45 -58.37 -9.78
CA TYR A 19 -45.76 -59.66 -9.77
C TYR A 19 -46.27 -60.57 -10.88
N ILE A 20 -45.38 -61.08 -11.74
CA ILE A 20 -45.75 -61.99 -12.83
C ILE A 20 -45.50 -63.44 -12.43
N MET A 21 -44.26 -63.77 -12.08
CA MET A 21 -43.87 -65.13 -11.70
C MET A 21 -42.49 -65.21 -11.03
N GLY A 22 -42.22 -66.32 -10.35
CA GLY A 22 -40.88 -66.64 -9.84
C GLY A 22 -40.01 -67.30 -10.91
N LEU A 23 -38.72 -66.98 -10.91
CA LEU A 23 -37.70 -67.58 -11.77
C LEU A 23 -36.61 -68.22 -10.89
N ASN A 24 -35.80 -69.11 -11.46
CA ASN A 24 -34.64 -69.67 -10.75
C ASN A 24 -33.61 -68.56 -10.49
N GLY A 25 -33.59 -68.02 -9.27
CA GLY A 25 -32.69 -66.95 -8.85
C GLY A 25 -33.25 -65.53 -8.93
N GLY A 26 -34.57 -65.36 -9.09
CA GLY A 26 -35.21 -64.04 -9.08
C GLY A 26 -36.72 -64.08 -9.32
N HIS A 27 -37.28 -62.92 -9.65
CA HIS A 27 -38.71 -62.70 -9.86
C HIS A 27 -38.91 -61.86 -11.12
N LEU A 28 -39.86 -62.25 -11.97
CA LEU A 28 -40.29 -61.45 -13.11
C LEU A 28 -41.44 -60.56 -12.65
N VAL A 29 -41.31 -59.26 -12.85
CA VAL A 29 -42.27 -58.24 -12.43
C VAL A 29 -42.47 -57.21 -13.54
N ALA A 30 -43.64 -56.56 -13.61
CA ALA A 30 -43.87 -55.41 -14.48
C ALA A 30 -43.84 -54.13 -13.63
N PRO A 31 -42.80 -53.28 -13.73
CA PRO A 31 -42.72 -52.04 -12.97
C PRO A 31 -43.92 -51.15 -13.23
N LEU A 32 -44.45 -50.54 -12.16
CA LEU A 32 -45.54 -49.58 -12.22
C LEU A 32 -44.94 -48.17 -12.15
N TYR A 33 -45.25 -47.35 -13.16
CA TYR A 33 -44.91 -45.93 -13.16
C TYR A 33 -46.16 -45.09 -13.10
N GLU A 34 -46.18 -44.11 -12.21
CA GLU A 34 -47.25 -43.12 -12.10
C GLU A 34 -46.86 -41.89 -12.92
N ASP A 35 -47.71 -41.50 -13.87
CA ASP A 35 -47.51 -40.27 -14.61
C ASP A 35 -47.80 -39.07 -13.69
N ALA A 36 -46.78 -38.25 -13.44
CA ALA A 36 -46.87 -37.09 -12.57
C ALA A 36 -47.92 -36.05 -13.00
N ALA A 37 -48.34 -36.05 -14.27
CA ALA A 37 -49.33 -35.11 -14.79
C ALA A 37 -50.78 -35.60 -14.65
N SER A 38 -51.02 -36.91 -14.81
CA SER A 38 -52.38 -37.50 -14.83
C SER A 38 -52.73 -38.27 -13.55
N GLY A 39 -51.73 -38.75 -12.81
CA GLY A 39 -51.93 -39.67 -11.67
C GLY A 39 -52.29 -41.09 -12.11
N ASP A 40 -52.26 -41.39 -13.40
CA ASP A 40 -52.53 -42.73 -13.92
C ASP A 40 -51.28 -43.61 -13.78
N SER A 41 -51.48 -44.86 -13.35
CA SER A 41 -50.40 -45.86 -13.23
C SER A 41 -50.33 -46.73 -14.48
N PHE A 42 -49.14 -46.88 -15.06
CA PHE A 42 -48.87 -47.68 -16.24
C PHE A 42 -47.86 -48.79 -15.93
N GLU A 43 -48.06 -49.96 -16.50
CA GLU A 43 -47.07 -51.05 -16.48
C GLU A 43 -46.04 -50.84 -17.58
N ASP A 44 -44.76 -50.90 -17.24
CA ASP A 44 -43.64 -50.91 -18.18
C ASP A 44 -43.27 -52.36 -18.56
N ASP A 45 -42.35 -52.49 -19.52
CA ASP A 45 -41.85 -53.78 -19.99
C ASP A 45 -41.35 -54.66 -18.81
N PRO A 46 -41.70 -55.96 -18.78
CA PRO A 46 -41.32 -56.84 -17.68
C PRO A 46 -39.82 -56.90 -17.42
N GLN A 47 -39.43 -56.76 -16.16
CA GLN A 47 -38.05 -56.81 -15.70
C GLN A 47 -37.83 -57.92 -14.67
N THR A 48 -36.57 -58.35 -14.52
CA THR A 48 -36.20 -59.38 -13.54
C THR A 48 -35.57 -58.76 -12.30
N TRP A 49 -36.17 -58.97 -11.13
CA TRP A 49 -35.66 -58.51 -9.84
C TRP A 49 -35.13 -59.67 -9.00
N LYS A 50 -34.03 -59.44 -8.27
CA LYS A 50 -33.42 -60.47 -7.41
C LYS A 50 -34.23 -60.75 -6.14
N GLN A 51 -34.89 -59.73 -5.60
CA GLN A 51 -35.71 -59.79 -4.39
C GLN A 51 -36.93 -58.89 -4.57
N VAL A 52 -38.05 -59.30 -3.99
CA VAL A 52 -39.32 -58.58 -3.98
C VAL A 52 -39.87 -58.54 -2.56
N PHE A 53 -40.49 -57.43 -2.18
CA PHE A 53 -41.08 -57.23 -0.86
C PHE A 53 -42.59 -56.98 -0.98
N THR A 54 -43.38 -57.48 -0.02
CA THR A 54 -44.84 -57.27 -0.01
C THR A 54 -45.26 -55.87 0.42
N LYS A 55 -44.33 -55.10 0.98
CA LYS A 55 -44.47 -53.68 1.35
C LYS A 55 -43.17 -52.99 0.94
N PRO A 56 -43.19 -51.68 0.61
CA PRO A 56 -41.96 -50.97 0.33
C PRO A 56 -41.03 -51.12 1.54
N PRO A 57 -39.73 -51.38 1.34
CA PRO A 57 -38.75 -51.40 2.42
C PRO A 57 -38.51 -49.98 2.95
N THR A 58 -39.53 -49.38 3.58
CA THR A 58 -39.56 -48.02 4.12
C THR A 58 -38.48 -47.83 5.18
N ALA A 59 -38.17 -48.86 5.97
CA ALA A 59 -37.19 -48.77 7.04
C ALA A 59 -35.77 -48.37 6.58
N VAL A 60 -35.37 -48.76 5.36
CA VAL A 60 -34.04 -48.39 4.81
C VAL A 60 -34.04 -46.92 4.37
N PHE A 61 -35.07 -46.51 3.62
CA PHE A 61 -35.22 -45.12 3.19
C PHE A 61 -35.45 -44.15 4.34
N ASP A 62 -36.25 -44.52 5.33
CA ASP A 62 -36.47 -43.73 6.54
C ASP A 62 -35.14 -43.52 7.29
N SER A 63 -34.29 -44.55 7.35
CA SER A 63 -32.98 -44.42 7.99
C SER A 63 -32.02 -43.50 7.22
N GLU A 64 -32.00 -43.58 5.89
CA GLU A 64 -31.15 -42.73 5.04
C GLU A 64 -31.65 -41.27 5.05
N ILE A 65 -32.97 -41.05 4.98
CA ILE A 65 -33.58 -39.73 5.10
C ILE A 65 -33.28 -39.13 6.47
N GLN A 66 -33.38 -39.90 7.56
CA GLN A 66 -33.01 -39.42 8.90
C GLN A 66 -31.53 -39.05 8.97
N GLN A 67 -30.63 -39.88 8.44
CA GLN A 67 -29.20 -39.56 8.38
C GLN A 67 -28.92 -38.28 7.58
N LEU A 68 -29.58 -38.10 6.42
CA LEU A 68 -29.43 -36.89 5.61
C LEU A 68 -29.98 -35.65 6.32
N LEU A 69 -31.12 -35.76 7.01
CA LEU A 69 -31.70 -34.67 7.80
C LEU A 69 -30.80 -34.29 8.99
N GLU A 70 -30.24 -35.28 9.69
CA GLU A 70 -29.26 -35.07 10.76
C GLU A 70 -28.00 -34.40 10.22
N SER A 71 -27.47 -34.87 9.09
CA SER A 71 -26.31 -34.28 8.42
C SER A 71 -26.58 -32.84 7.97
N LYS A 72 -27.76 -32.55 7.42
CA LYS A 72 -28.16 -31.19 7.05
C LYS A 72 -28.24 -30.29 8.27
N ALA A 73 -28.88 -30.74 9.34
CA ALA A 73 -28.99 -30.00 10.59
C ALA A 73 -27.62 -29.76 11.25
N GLN A 74 -26.67 -30.68 11.08
CA GLN A 74 -25.29 -30.47 11.52
C GLN A 74 -24.59 -29.40 10.66
N LEU A 75 -24.67 -29.50 9.33
CA LEU A 75 -24.08 -28.51 8.42
C LEU A 75 -24.64 -27.10 8.62
N GLU A 76 -25.94 -26.97 8.87
CA GLU A 76 -26.57 -25.67 9.17
C GLU A 76 -26.06 -25.06 10.49
N ARG A 77 -25.83 -25.91 11.51
CA ARG A 77 -25.21 -25.49 12.77
C ARG A 77 -23.76 -25.05 12.55
N ASP A 78 -22.97 -25.86 11.85
CA ASP A 78 -21.57 -25.56 11.56
C ASP A 78 -21.44 -24.25 10.76
N LEU A 79 -22.29 -24.06 9.75
CA LEU A 79 -22.32 -22.84 8.94
C LEU A 79 -22.76 -21.61 9.74
N SER A 80 -23.72 -21.76 10.65
CA SER A 80 -24.11 -20.70 11.58
C SER A 80 -22.95 -20.30 12.49
N ASP A 81 -22.21 -21.29 13.01
CA ASP A 81 -21.08 -21.06 13.90
C ASP A 81 -19.87 -20.45 13.17
N ILE A 82 -19.57 -20.92 11.95
CA ILE A 82 -18.56 -20.29 11.08
C ILE A 82 -18.92 -18.83 10.80
N ARG A 83 -20.18 -18.53 10.49
CA ARG A 83 -20.63 -17.14 10.26
C ARG A 83 -20.44 -16.25 11.50
N LYS A 84 -20.71 -16.79 12.69
CA LYS A 84 -20.47 -16.07 13.95
C LYS A 84 -18.96 -15.82 14.16
N GLN A 85 -18.12 -16.83 13.92
CA GLN A 85 -16.67 -16.71 14.05
C GLN A 85 -16.11 -15.66 13.09
N VAL A 86 -16.52 -15.68 11.81
CA VAL A 86 -16.13 -14.68 10.81
C VAL A 86 -16.55 -13.28 11.24
N LYS A 87 -17.80 -13.10 11.71
CA LYS A 87 -18.28 -11.81 12.20
C LYS A 87 -17.48 -11.31 13.40
N GLN A 88 -17.15 -12.19 14.33
CA GLN A 88 -16.36 -11.87 15.51
C GLN A 88 -14.92 -11.49 15.12
N ALA A 89 -14.27 -12.26 14.25
CA ALA A 89 -12.94 -11.96 13.73
C ALA A 89 -12.89 -10.60 13.01
N HIS A 90 -13.90 -10.28 12.19
CA HIS A 90 -14.01 -8.96 11.56
C HIS A 90 -14.16 -7.83 12.58
N LYS A 91 -14.95 -8.06 13.64
CA LYS A 91 -15.11 -7.08 14.72
C LYS A 91 -13.78 -6.83 15.44
N GLU A 92 -13.09 -7.89 15.86
CA GLU A 92 -11.79 -7.79 16.53
C GLU A 92 -10.72 -7.13 15.66
N ALA A 93 -10.69 -7.46 14.36
CA ALA A 93 -9.79 -6.82 13.40
C ALA A 93 -10.08 -5.32 13.27
N ASN A 94 -11.36 -4.92 13.18
CA ASN A 94 -11.74 -3.52 13.11
C ASN A 94 -11.44 -2.75 14.41
N GLU A 95 -11.66 -3.37 15.56
CA GLU A 95 -11.31 -2.80 16.87
C GLU A 95 -9.80 -2.59 16.96
N THR A 96 -9.01 -3.60 16.56
CA THR A 96 -7.54 -3.49 16.50
C THR A 96 -7.09 -2.39 15.56
N LEU A 97 -7.67 -2.31 14.34
CA LEU A 97 -7.35 -1.24 13.40
C LEU A 97 -7.73 0.15 13.94
N ALA A 98 -8.86 0.28 14.63
CA ALA A 98 -9.26 1.53 15.28
C ALA A 98 -8.27 1.92 16.38
N GLU A 99 -7.79 0.97 17.18
CA GLU A 99 -6.74 1.23 18.17
C GLU A 99 -5.41 1.62 17.54
N LEU A 100 -4.98 0.92 16.49
CA LEU A 100 -3.76 1.25 15.77
C LEU A 100 -3.85 2.61 15.08
N SER A 101 -5.03 3.02 14.61
CA SER A 101 -5.23 4.32 13.95
C SER A 101 -4.98 5.52 14.88
N LYS A 102 -4.94 5.31 16.22
CA LYS A 102 -4.51 6.33 17.19
C LYS A 102 -3.05 6.73 17.00
N TYR A 103 -2.24 5.86 16.41
CA TYR A 103 -0.87 6.17 16.02
C TYR A 103 -0.89 6.75 14.60
N GLU A 104 -0.57 8.04 14.48
CA GLU A 104 -0.67 8.79 13.22
C GLU A 104 -0.03 8.09 12.00
N PRO A 105 1.16 7.46 12.11
CA PRO A 105 1.74 6.72 10.99
C PRO A 105 0.92 5.50 10.58
N LEU A 106 0.31 4.79 11.53
CA LEU A 106 -0.46 3.56 11.25
C LEU A 106 -1.82 3.87 10.63
N ARG A 107 -2.35 5.09 10.83
CA ARG A 107 -3.60 5.56 10.21
C ARG A 107 -3.61 5.35 8.69
N PHE A 108 -2.46 5.54 8.05
CA PHE A 108 -2.34 5.49 6.59
C PHE A 108 -2.00 4.11 6.02
N VAL A 109 -1.79 3.09 6.87
CA VAL A 109 -1.42 1.73 6.38
C VAL A 109 -2.53 1.15 5.52
N LYS A 110 -3.79 1.29 5.96
CA LYS A 110 -4.94 0.80 5.18
C LYS A 110 -5.08 1.57 3.87
N ASP A 111 -4.95 2.89 3.91
CA ASP A 111 -5.05 3.73 2.71
C ASP A 111 -3.92 3.43 1.71
N TYR A 112 -2.72 3.07 2.19
CA TYR A 112 -1.63 2.61 1.35
C TYR A 112 -1.96 1.27 0.68
N LEU A 113 -2.44 0.27 1.44
CA LEU A 113 -2.82 -1.04 0.91
C LEU A 113 -4.01 -0.98 -0.06
N ASP A 114 -4.94 -0.05 0.17
CA ASP A 114 -6.09 0.20 -0.70
C ASP A 114 -5.71 1.03 -1.96
N GLY A 115 -4.47 1.51 -2.08
CA GLY A 115 -4.03 2.37 -3.18
C GLY A 115 -4.65 3.78 -3.17
N LYS A 116 -5.05 4.29 -2.00
CA LYS A 116 -5.68 5.61 -1.83
C LYS A 116 -4.70 6.74 -1.58
N ILE A 117 -3.43 6.43 -1.28
CA ILE A 117 -2.40 7.45 -1.12
C ILE A 117 -2.07 8.01 -2.51
N THR A 118 -2.29 9.32 -2.70
CA THR A 118 -2.07 10.01 -3.98
C THR A 118 -0.85 10.92 -3.93
N HIS A 119 -0.52 11.45 -2.75
CA HIS A 119 0.57 12.41 -2.56
C HIS A 119 1.42 12.02 -1.35
N LEU A 120 2.69 12.42 -1.39
CA LEU A 120 3.62 12.31 -0.28
C LEU A 120 4.20 13.68 0.02
N VAL A 121 4.14 14.08 1.29
CA VAL A 121 4.93 15.20 1.80
C VAL A 121 6.26 14.65 2.30
N VAL A 122 7.36 15.12 1.73
CA VAL A 122 8.71 14.63 2.05
C VAL A 122 9.52 15.75 2.69
N VAL A 123 10.17 15.43 3.80
CA VAL A 123 11.11 16.32 4.48
C VAL A 123 12.54 15.85 4.20
N GLU A 124 13.26 16.61 3.39
CA GLU A 124 14.63 16.37 2.95
C GLU A 124 15.61 17.35 3.61
N GLY A 125 16.89 17.23 3.27
CA GLY A 125 17.98 18.04 3.82
C GLY A 125 18.61 17.46 5.10
N TYR A 126 19.89 17.76 5.31
CA TYR A 126 20.62 17.36 6.53
C TYR A 126 19.97 17.98 7.79
N SER A 127 19.44 19.20 7.65
CA SER A 127 18.71 19.96 8.67
C SER A 127 17.22 19.64 8.75
N GLN A 128 16.69 18.76 7.89
CA GLN A 128 15.26 18.40 7.81
C GLN A 128 14.35 19.64 7.69
N ASP A 129 14.73 20.59 6.84
CA ASP A 129 14.05 21.87 6.65
C ASP A 129 13.59 22.12 5.20
N GLU A 130 13.79 21.14 4.31
CA GLU A 130 13.28 21.15 2.94
C GLU A 130 11.99 20.32 2.89
N VAL A 131 10.87 20.92 2.49
CA VAL A 131 9.54 20.29 2.49
C VAL A 131 9.04 20.31 1.06
N SER A 132 8.74 19.14 0.51
CA SER A 132 8.19 19.05 -0.85
C SER A 132 6.95 18.17 -0.87
N ILE A 133 6.01 18.51 -1.73
CA ILE A 133 4.82 17.71 -2.03
C ILE A 133 5.07 17.04 -3.37
N ARG A 134 4.88 15.72 -3.45
CA ARG A 134 5.03 14.98 -4.71
C ARG A 134 3.89 13.96 -4.89
N PRO A 135 3.31 13.82 -6.09
CA PRO A 135 2.40 12.71 -6.40
C PRO A 135 3.10 11.36 -6.21
N ILE A 136 2.39 10.34 -5.72
CA ILE A 136 2.98 9.01 -5.55
C ILE A 136 3.42 8.40 -6.89
N SER A 137 2.69 8.70 -7.96
CA SER A 137 3.00 8.28 -9.33
C SER A 137 4.36 8.80 -9.83
N SER A 138 4.84 9.93 -9.31
CA SER A 138 6.19 10.43 -9.64
C SER A 138 7.32 9.52 -9.17
N TYR A 139 7.01 8.52 -8.33
CA TYR A 139 7.94 7.49 -7.88
C TYR A 139 7.73 6.14 -8.57
N GLU A 140 6.67 5.98 -9.37
CA GLU A 140 6.36 4.76 -10.12
C GLU A 140 7.08 4.73 -11.49
N ASP A 141 7.40 5.90 -12.04
CA ASP A 141 8.15 6.07 -13.29
C ASP A 141 9.61 5.62 -13.13
N ASN A 142 9.82 4.32 -13.35
CA ASN A 142 11.09 3.62 -13.38
C ASN A 142 11.90 3.91 -14.66
N ASP A 143 12.17 5.17 -15.01
CA ASP A 143 13.22 5.48 -16.02
C ASP A 143 14.64 5.40 -15.38
N ALA A 144 14.79 4.53 -14.38
CA ALA A 144 16.01 4.28 -13.62
C ALA A 144 17.18 3.78 -14.46
N GLU A 145 16.88 2.95 -15.45
CA GLU A 145 17.88 2.47 -16.39
C GLU A 145 18.29 3.57 -17.39
N ARG A 146 17.41 4.54 -17.65
CA ARG A 146 17.62 5.54 -18.69
C ARG A 146 18.49 6.71 -18.21
N GLU A 147 18.31 7.17 -16.97
CA GLU A 147 19.11 8.26 -16.41
C GLU A 147 20.51 7.84 -15.92
N CYS A 148 20.69 6.57 -15.51
CA CYS A 148 22.02 6.03 -15.19
C CYS A 148 22.97 6.03 -16.40
N GLN A 149 22.44 5.99 -17.64
CA GLN A 149 23.25 6.03 -18.87
C GLN A 149 23.82 7.43 -19.16
N GLU A 150 23.18 8.51 -18.67
CA GLU A 150 23.61 9.90 -18.93
C GLU A 150 24.53 10.48 -17.85
N GLY A 151 25.00 9.66 -16.90
CA GLY A 151 25.86 10.14 -15.80
C GLY A 151 25.15 11.02 -14.76
N LYS A 152 23.82 11.11 -14.83
CA LYS A 152 22.99 11.71 -13.80
C LYS A 152 22.58 10.60 -12.83
N TRP A 153 23.21 10.58 -11.66
CA TRP A 153 22.80 9.74 -10.53
C TRP A 153 21.47 10.22 -9.93
N MET A 154 20.41 10.18 -10.71
CA MET A 154 19.07 10.28 -10.17
C MET A 154 18.69 8.86 -9.78
N ASN A 155 18.41 8.65 -8.48
CA ASN A 155 18.12 7.34 -7.90
C ASN A 155 16.61 7.04 -7.98
N PRO A 156 16.12 6.21 -8.93
CA PRO A 156 14.69 6.23 -9.26
C PRO A 156 13.93 5.06 -8.67
N ILE A 157 14.44 4.48 -7.57
CA ILE A 157 13.64 3.61 -6.73
C ILE A 157 13.69 4.19 -5.33
N ARG A 158 12.59 4.85 -4.97
CA ARG A 158 12.39 5.32 -3.60
C ARG A 158 11.45 4.36 -2.89
N LEU A 159 12.00 3.52 -2.02
CA LEU A 159 11.21 2.63 -1.19
C LEU A 159 10.54 3.45 -0.09
N LEU A 160 9.20 3.49 -0.11
CA LEU A 160 8.42 3.98 1.03
C LEU A 160 8.34 2.87 2.08
N SER A 161 8.88 3.12 3.26
CA SER A 161 8.91 2.16 4.37
C SER A 161 8.32 2.77 5.62
N LEU A 162 7.58 1.95 6.36
CA LEU A 162 7.19 2.26 7.72
C LEU A 162 8.33 1.82 8.65
N TYR A 163 9.07 2.80 9.17
CA TYR A 163 10.25 2.57 9.99
C TYR A 163 9.90 2.72 11.48
N GLY A 164 10.52 1.90 12.32
CA GLY A 164 10.30 1.94 13.77
C GLY A 164 11.55 1.56 14.54
N SER A 165 11.93 2.41 15.49
CA SER A 165 12.82 2.02 16.60
C SER A 165 12.13 2.32 17.93
N LYS A 166 12.15 3.58 18.37
CA LYS A 166 11.39 4.09 19.53
C LYS A 166 10.12 4.86 19.13
N LYS A 167 10.10 5.38 17.91
CA LYS A 167 8.97 6.06 17.29
C LYS A 167 8.74 5.43 15.92
N LEU A 168 7.48 5.29 15.56
CA LEU A 168 7.07 4.80 14.26
C LEU A 168 6.91 5.99 13.31
N GLU A 169 7.38 5.88 12.07
CA GLU A 169 7.32 6.96 11.09
C GLU A 169 7.49 6.44 9.66
N TRP A 170 6.87 7.11 8.70
CA TRP A 170 7.06 6.80 7.29
C TRP A 170 8.35 7.44 6.80
N ARG A 171 9.16 6.66 6.08
CA ARG A 171 10.43 7.10 5.51
C ARG A 171 10.52 6.72 4.05
N MET A 172 11.09 7.62 3.28
CA MET A 172 11.40 7.40 1.88
C MET A 172 12.90 7.16 1.74
N HIS A 173 13.29 5.97 1.31
CA HIS A 173 14.69 5.61 1.09
C HIS A 173 15.16 6.14 -0.26
N ARG A 174 16.40 6.65 -0.34
CA ARG A 174 16.97 7.11 -1.61
C ARG A 174 17.48 5.97 -2.50
N TYR A 175 17.57 4.74 -1.99
CA TYR A 175 18.17 3.62 -2.71
C TYR A 175 17.24 2.41 -2.71
N ALA A 176 17.16 1.74 -3.86
CA ALA A 176 16.39 0.51 -4.08
C ALA A 176 16.73 -0.62 -3.09
N ARG A 177 18.00 -0.70 -2.68
CA ARG A 177 18.56 -1.82 -1.92
C ARG A 177 18.54 -1.63 -0.39
N GLY A 178 17.81 -0.63 0.12
CA GLY A 178 17.61 -0.46 1.56
C GLY A 178 18.85 -0.08 2.38
N TYR A 179 19.93 0.39 1.74
CA TYR A 179 21.10 0.90 2.45
C TYR A 179 20.70 2.11 3.32
N SER A 180 21.03 2.02 4.61
CA SER A 180 20.40 2.79 5.71
C SER A 180 20.84 4.25 5.85
N GLU A 181 21.77 4.73 5.03
CA GLU A 181 22.41 6.04 5.29
C GLU A 181 21.66 7.24 4.69
N SER A 182 20.67 7.03 3.83
CA SER A 182 19.92 8.15 3.27
C SER A 182 18.44 7.84 3.11
N SER A 183 17.69 8.10 4.17
CA SER A 183 16.22 8.12 4.18
C SER A 183 15.73 9.52 4.57
N CYS A 184 14.72 10.04 3.88
CA CYS A 184 14.00 11.23 4.29
C CYS A 184 12.68 10.85 4.98
N LEU A 185 12.16 11.75 5.81
CA LEU A 185 10.86 11.58 6.44
C LEU A 185 9.77 11.78 5.38
N ALA A 186 8.73 10.96 5.40
CA ALA A 186 7.61 11.04 4.48
C ALA A 186 6.30 11.05 5.25
N PHE A 187 5.27 11.69 4.69
CA PHE A 187 3.92 11.70 5.22
C PHE A 187 2.94 11.38 4.10
N PRO A 188 2.31 10.20 4.12
CA PRO A 188 1.31 9.82 3.13
C PRO A 188 0.06 10.70 3.21
N CYS A 189 -0.48 11.06 2.06
CA CYS A 189 -1.69 11.87 1.93
C CYS A 189 -2.60 11.27 0.84
N THR A 190 -3.90 11.29 1.11
CA THR A 190 -4.95 10.76 0.23
C THR A 190 -5.43 11.79 -0.80
N SER A 191 -5.14 13.07 -0.60
CA SER A 191 -5.43 14.16 -1.54
C SER A 191 -4.32 15.21 -1.54
N GLU A 192 -4.35 16.10 -2.54
CA GLU A 192 -3.43 17.23 -2.64
C GLU A 192 -3.66 18.24 -1.50
N GLU A 193 -4.92 18.52 -1.15
CA GLU A 193 -5.29 19.45 -0.09
C GLU A 193 -4.75 18.99 1.26
N GLN A 194 -4.86 17.69 1.56
CA GLN A 194 -4.29 17.10 2.76
C GLN A 194 -2.76 17.23 2.78
N ALA A 195 -2.11 17.07 1.62
CA ALA A 195 -0.68 17.24 1.49
C ALA A 195 -0.25 18.70 1.71
N ILE A 196 -1.00 19.67 1.18
CA ILE A 196 -0.78 21.09 1.41
C ILE A 196 -0.91 21.44 2.89
N GLU A 197 -1.99 21.00 3.54
CA GLU A 197 -2.22 21.23 4.97
C GLU A 197 -1.06 20.67 5.82
N LYS A 198 -0.63 19.44 5.53
CA LYS A 198 0.48 18.81 6.24
C LYS A 198 1.81 19.54 5.98
N ALA A 199 2.08 19.93 4.74
CA ALA A 199 3.29 20.67 4.37
C ALA A 199 3.33 22.04 5.07
N HIS A 200 2.19 22.74 5.14
CA HIS A 200 2.07 24.03 5.84
C HIS A 200 2.28 23.87 7.34
N SER A 201 1.71 22.83 7.96
CA SER A 201 1.94 22.51 9.37
C SER A 201 3.42 22.27 9.66
N LEU A 202 4.11 21.48 8.83
CA LEU A 202 5.55 21.22 8.98
C LEU A 202 6.39 22.49 8.75
N MET A 203 6.04 23.30 7.76
CA MET A 203 6.75 24.54 7.47
C MET A 203 6.60 25.57 8.60
N ALA A 204 5.42 25.63 9.24
CA ALA A 204 5.20 26.46 10.41
C ALA A 204 6.12 26.04 11.57
N GLU A 205 6.26 24.74 11.83
CA GLU A 205 7.21 24.22 12.83
C GLU A 205 8.67 24.55 12.46
N ILE A 206 9.03 24.47 11.19
CA ILE A 206 10.38 24.79 10.70
C ILE A 206 10.67 26.29 10.87
N ILE A 207 9.72 27.17 10.55
CA ILE A 207 9.88 28.63 10.71
C ILE A 207 9.99 29.03 12.17
N ALA A 208 9.25 28.37 13.07
CA ALA A 208 9.33 28.62 14.50
C ALA A 208 10.70 28.27 15.11
N LYS A 209 11.48 27.38 14.47
CA LYS A 209 12.81 26.99 14.95
C LYS A 209 13.84 28.10 14.68
N PRO A 210 14.69 28.44 15.66
CA PRO A 210 15.75 29.42 15.47
C PRO A 210 16.69 28.99 14.34
N ILE A 211 17.20 29.97 13.60
CA ILE A 211 18.06 29.76 12.44
C ILE A 211 19.08 30.86 12.31
N HIS A 212 20.27 30.46 11.87
CA HIS A 212 21.32 31.38 11.46
C HIS A 212 20.95 32.08 10.14
N ASP A 213 21.30 33.37 10.04
CA ASP A 213 20.88 34.20 8.89
C ASP A 213 21.36 33.65 7.53
N GLN A 214 22.51 32.99 7.51
CA GLN A 214 23.08 32.37 6.30
C GLN A 214 22.22 31.25 5.68
N HIS A 215 21.29 30.68 6.45
CA HIS A 215 20.38 29.61 5.99
C HIS A 215 18.97 30.12 5.68
N LEU A 216 18.67 31.42 5.92
CA LEU A 216 17.33 31.98 5.73
C LEU A 216 16.85 31.88 4.28
N GLU A 217 17.75 32.09 3.31
CA GLU A 217 17.40 32.03 1.89
C GLU A 217 16.82 30.69 1.46
N GLY A 218 17.41 29.58 1.95
CA GLY A 218 16.91 28.24 1.70
C GLY A 218 15.50 28.04 2.23
N ARG A 219 15.24 28.46 3.48
CA ARG A 219 13.91 28.36 4.09
C ARG A 219 12.85 29.22 3.40
N ILE A 220 13.20 30.46 3.03
CA ILE A 220 12.27 31.36 2.32
C ILE A 220 11.91 30.77 0.95
N ARG A 221 12.91 30.25 0.22
CA ARG A 221 12.70 29.58 -1.05
C ARG A 221 11.79 28.37 -0.89
N ASN A 222 12.09 27.51 0.08
CA ASN A 222 11.31 26.31 0.36
C ASN A 222 9.84 26.64 0.71
N ALA A 223 9.62 27.60 1.62
CA ALA A 223 8.28 28.08 1.95
C ALA A 223 7.53 28.61 0.72
N SER A 224 8.23 29.32 -0.18
CA SER A 224 7.64 29.83 -1.42
C SER A 224 7.23 28.71 -2.38
N LEU A 225 8.00 27.62 -2.46
CA LEU A 225 7.68 26.46 -3.33
C LEU A 225 6.37 25.77 -2.95
N ILE A 226 5.99 25.80 -1.67
CA ILE A 226 4.73 25.23 -1.16
C ILE A 226 3.66 26.29 -0.90
N ASN A 227 3.84 27.52 -1.41
CA ASN A 227 2.94 28.66 -1.21
C ASN A 227 2.65 28.98 0.26
N PHE A 228 3.63 28.78 1.15
CA PHE A 228 3.51 29.11 2.57
C PHE A 228 3.87 30.59 2.81
N PRO A 229 3.06 31.36 3.57
CA PRO A 229 3.33 32.76 3.85
C PRO A 229 4.56 32.93 4.75
N VAL A 230 5.60 33.55 4.23
CA VAL A 230 6.85 33.82 4.97
C VAL A 230 6.69 35.09 5.80
N PRO A 231 7.03 35.07 7.12
CA PRO A 231 7.03 36.28 7.93
C PRO A 231 7.97 37.36 7.39
N GLU A 232 7.52 38.61 7.36
CA GLU A 232 8.29 39.74 6.81
C GLU A 232 9.63 39.97 7.54
N GLU A 233 9.70 39.60 8.82
CA GLU A 233 10.93 39.61 9.61
C GLU A 233 12.05 38.77 8.96
N PHE A 234 11.72 37.59 8.41
CA PHE A 234 12.71 36.72 7.77
C PHE A 234 13.28 37.36 6.51
N ILE A 235 12.43 38.04 5.74
CA ILE A 235 12.84 38.78 4.53
C ILE A 235 13.75 39.94 4.92
N THR A 236 13.41 40.66 5.99
CA THR A 236 14.19 41.78 6.50
C THR A 236 15.57 41.33 6.99
N ARG A 237 15.61 40.26 7.80
CA ARG A 237 16.86 39.65 8.28
C ARG A 237 17.74 39.17 7.12
N LEU A 238 17.16 38.51 6.11
CA LEU A 238 17.91 38.07 4.95
C LEU A 238 18.51 39.25 4.17
N LYS A 239 17.75 40.34 3.97
CA LYS A 239 18.25 41.56 3.33
C LYS A 239 19.40 42.18 4.12
N ALA A 240 19.27 42.31 5.44
CA ALA A 240 20.33 42.83 6.31
C ALA A 240 21.60 41.96 6.26
N TYR A 241 21.44 40.64 6.28
CA TYR A 241 22.56 39.70 6.14
C TYR A 241 23.26 39.82 4.78
N LYS A 242 22.49 39.87 3.68
CA LYS A 242 23.06 40.05 2.33
C LYS A 242 23.78 41.39 2.20
N LEU A 243 23.21 42.47 2.75
CA LEU A 243 23.85 43.78 2.75
C LEU A 243 25.19 43.74 3.50
N LYS A 244 25.20 43.22 4.73
CA LYS A 244 26.42 43.07 5.53
C LYS A 244 27.47 42.22 4.82
N SER A 245 27.06 41.10 4.21
CA SER A 245 27.97 40.23 3.46
C SER A 245 28.58 40.95 2.25
N LEU A 246 27.82 41.83 1.59
CA LEU A 246 28.33 42.64 0.48
C LEU A 246 29.28 43.73 0.98
N GLU A 247 28.96 44.40 2.09
CA GLU A 247 29.86 45.38 2.74
C GLU A 247 31.20 44.73 3.12
N ASP A 248 31.15 43.55 3.74
CA ASP A 248 32.34 42.75 4.10
C ASP A 248 33.13 42.32 2.85
N GLN A 249 32.45 42.06 1.73
CA GLN A 249 33.10 41.72 0.46
C GLN A 249 33.78 42.93 -0.17
N VAL A 250 33.11 44.09 -0.18
CA VAL A 250 33.68 45.36 -0.67
C VAL A 250 34.93 45.71 0.14
N SER A 251 34.86 45.65 1.47
CA SER A 251 36.01 45.93 2.34
C SER A 251 37.20 44.99 2.06
N ARG A 252 36.95 43.69 1.89
CA ARG A 252 38.00 42.71 1.52
C ARG A 252 38.61 43.00 0.14
N CYS A 253 37.80 43.41 -0.83
CA CYS A 253 38.27 43.80 -2.16
C CYS A 253 39.13 45.07 -2.11
N GLU A 254 38.75 46.07 -1.30
CA GLU A 254 39.52 47.30 -1.11
C GLU A 254 40.90 47.03 -0.48
N GLN A 255 40.94 46.19 0.55
CA GLN A 255 42.20 45.75 1.17
C GLN A 255 43.09 45.02 0.15
N SER A 256 42.52 44.07 -0.59
CA SER A 256 43.24 43.32 -1.62
C SER A 256 43.77 44.22 -2.74
N LEU A 257 43.00 45.23 -3.14
CA LEU A 257 43.38 46.21 -4.15
C LEU A 257 44.50 47.15 -3.65
N ALA A 258 44.44 47.56 -2.38
CA ALA A 258 45.51 48.33 -1.74
C ALA A 258 46.83 47.53 -1.69
N GLU A 259 46.77 46.26 -1.29
CA GLU A 259 47.93 45.36 -1.28
C GLU A 259 48.52 45.15 -2.68
N ALA A 260 47.66 44.93 -3.70
CA ALA A 260 48.10 44.77 -5.08
C ALA A 260 48.79 46.04 -5.61
N ARG A 261 48.24 47.23 -5.31
CA ARG A 261 48.87 48.52 -5.64
C ARG A 261 50.22 48.69 -4.96
N ALA A 262 50.34 48.33 -3.69
CA ALA A 262 51.60 48.39 -2.95
C ALA A 262 52.67 47.47 -3.57
N LYS A 263 52.30 46.23 -3.92
CA LYS A 263 53.18 45.28 -4.63
C LYS A 263 53.61 45.82 -6.00
N MET A 264 52.68 46.38 -6.78
CA MET A 264 53.01 46.98 -8.07
C MET A 264 53.99 48.16 -7.92
N ALA A 265 53.77 49.04 -6.94
CA ALA A 265 54.67 50.15 -6.66
C ALA A 265 56.08 49.67 -6.26
N ALA A 266 56.18 48.59 -5.46
CA ALA A 266 57.45 47.97 -5.09
C ALA A 266 58.18 47.40 -6.31
N VAL A 267 57.49 46.69 -7.20
CA VAL A 267 58.08 46.15 -8.45
C VAL A 267 58.54 47.28 -9.37
N VAL A 268 57.77 48.36 -9.51
CA VAL A 268 58.17 49.53 -10.31
C VAL A 268 59.41 50.21 -9.72
N ALA A 269 59.49 50.32 -8.38
CA ALA A 269 60.66 50.86 -7.71
C ALA A 269 61.90 49.96 -7.89
N GLU A 270 61.73 48.64 -7.79
CA GLU A 270 62.79 47.66 -8.04
C GLU A 270 63.27 47.69 -9.50
N ALA A 271 62.35 47.75 -10.47
CA ALA A 271 62.69 47.86 -11.89
C ALA A 271 63.47 49.16 -12.19
N LYS A 272 63.13 50.27 -11.53
CA LYS A 272 63.91 51.52 -11.62
C LYS A 272 65.32 51.37 -11.04
N ASN A 273 65.47 50.60 -9.97
CA ASN A 273 66.78 50.34 -9.36
C ASN A 273 67.64 49.36 -10.18
N VAL A 274 67.03 48.41 -10.90
CA VAL A 274 67.74 47.42 -11.73
C VAL A 274 68.03 47.96 -13.15
N GLY A 275 67.25 48.93 -13.64
CA GLY A 275 67.28 49.44 -15.02
C GLY A 275 67.82 50.86 -15.24
N LEU A 276 68.66 51.39 -14.34
CA LEU A 276 69.35 52.68 -14.52
C LEU A 276 70.87 52.59 -14.23
N ASN A 277 71.50 51.50 -14.67
CA ASN A 277 72.94 51.41 -14.88
C ASN A 277 73.30 51.03 -16.33
N ALA A 278 72.45 51.39 -17.29
CA ALA A 278 72.69 51.21 -18.73
C ALA A 278 72.96 52.54 -19.45
N GLY A 279 73.65 53.48 -18.80
CA GLY A 279 73.98 54.79 -19.37
C GLY A 279 75.31 55.33 -18.88
N GLY A 280 76.39 55.01 -19.59
CA GLY A 280 77.54 55.91 -19.69
C GLY A 280 78.80 55.49 -18.94
N ALA A 281 79.42 54.38 -19.33
CA ALA A 281 80.87 54.32 -19.36
C ALA A 281 81.35 55.09 -20.61
N GLN A 282 81.86 56.30 -20.44
CA GLN A 282 82.85 56.94 -21.30
C GLN A 282 83.83 57.71 -20.43
#